data_AF-A0A2E8YLI7-F1
#
_entry.id   AF-A0A2E8YLI7-F1
#
_cell.length_a   1.000
_cell.length_b   1.000
_cell.length_c   1.000
_cell.angle_alpha   90.00
_cell.angle_beta   90.00
_cell.angle_gamma   90.00
#
_symmetry.space_group_name_H-M   'P 1'
#
loop_
_entity.id
_entity.type
_entity.pdbx_description
1 polymer ?
#
loop_
_entity_poly.entity_id
_entity_poly.type
_entity_poly.pdbx_seq_one_letter_code
_entity_poly.pdbx_strand_id
1 'polypeptide(L)'
;MLLVSLLGAGCTSSGGSTTIGGHTFNNVDCGLLGAAFGATIGGAASGGSGAGLGALGGLVLSHLFCGEEEIMEDSDGDGVADGSDECPNTPAETDNGCPADADGDGVPDFLDECPNTPAETDNGCPADADGDGVPDFLDECPDVAGDADTGCPAPVEEEEVLFIESIHFDFDSAAIKPISKAVLDARAVPIMRDNSGIKVRIEGHTDSVGADR
;
A
#
# COMPACT_ATOMS: atom_id res chain seq x y z
N MET A 1 40.60 -43.89 -40.41
CA MET A 1 40.35 -42.54 -39.87
C MET A 1 39.13 -41.98 -40.57
N LEU A 2 37.95 -42.12 -39.96
CA LEU A 2 36.81 -41.23 -40.19
C LEU A 2 36.15 -41.06 -38.83
N LEU A 3 36.01 -39.80 -38.42
CA LEU A 3 35.73 -39.36 -37.05
C LEU A 3 34.42 -39.94 -36.49
N VAL A 4 34.51 -40.49 -35.27
CA VAL A 4 33.39 -40.58 -34.33
C VAL A 4 33.20 -39.17 -33.76
N SER A 5 32.25 -38.40 -34.29
CA SER A 5 31.75 -37.20 -33.63
C SER A 5 30.68 -37.58 -32.63
N LEU A 6 31.15 -38.00 -31.44
CA LEU A 6 30.35 -38.04 -30.23
C LEU A 6 30.07 -36.59 -29.82
N LEU A 7 29.00 -35.97 -30.34
CA LEU A 7 28.41 -34.83 -29.66
C LEU A 7 27.65 -35.38 -28.45
N GLY A 8 28.19 -35.12 -27.26
CA GLY A 8 27.45 -35.28 -26.03
C GLY A 8 26.26 -34.33 -26.03
N ALA A 9 25.06 -34.89 -26.22
CA ALA A 9 23.85 -34.22 -25.78
C ALA A 9 23.74 -34.46 -24.28
N GLY A 10 24.37 -33.56 -23.52
CA GLY A 10 24.10 -33.43 -22.10
C GLY A 10 22.63 -33.08 -21.92
N CYS A 11 21.86 -33.97 -21.30
CA CYS A 11 20.66 -33.55 -20.59
C CYS A 11 21.13 -32.76 -19.37
N THR A 12 21.27 -31.45 -19.53
CA THR A 12 21.51 -30.53 -18.43
C THR A 12 20.31 -29.59 -18.32
N SER A 13 19.67 -29.68 -17.16
CA SER A 13 19.03 -28.58 -16.41
C SER A 13 17.90 -27.79 -17.08
N SER A 14 16.66 -28.21 -16.79
CA SER A 14 15.62 -27.32 -16.24
C SER A 14 14.61 -28.17 -15.46
N GLY A 15 14.17 -27.71 -14.29
CA GLY A 15 13.55 -28.51 -13.23
C GLY A 15 12.07 -28.86 -13.42
N GLY A 16 11.67 -29.36 -14.60
CA GLY A 16 10.31 -29.81 -14.85
C GLY A 16 9.98 -31.18 -14.24
N SER A 17 8.74 -31.34 -13.78
CA SER A 17 8.18 -32.60 -13.28
C SER A 17 6.85 -32.88 -14.00
N THR A 18 6.70 -34.06 -14.60
CA THR A 18 5.52 -34.42 -15.41
C THR A 18 4.64 -35.38 -14.62
N THR A 19 3.34 -35.08 -14.52
CA THR A 19 2.36 -35.96 -13.85
C THR A 19 1.54 -36.75 -14.86
N ILE A 20 1.58 -38.08 -14.79
CA ILE A 20 0.79 -38.98 -15.66
C ILE A 20 0.01 -39.94 -14.77
N GLY A 21 -1.33 -39.89 -14.86
CA GLY A 21 -2.21 -40.78 -14.11
C GLY A 21 -2.12 -40.62 -12.58
N GLY A 22 -1.82 -39.42 -12.09
CA GLY A 22 -1.70 -39.13 -10.64
C GLY A 22 -0.32 -39.46 -10.04
N HIS A 23 0.68 -39.81 -10.86
CA HIS A 23 2.05 -40.03 -10.43
C HIS A 23 2.98 -38.99 -11.04
N THR A 24 3.77 -38.34 -10.19
CA THR A 24 4.69 -37.26 -10.55
C THR A 24 6.08 -37.82 -10.81
N PHE A 25 6.63 -37.58 -11.99
CA PHE A 25 7.93 -38.09 -12.45
C PHE A 25 8.88 -36.93 -12.74
N ASN A 26 10.11 -37.03 -12.22
CA ASN A 26 11.13 -36.03 -12.48
C ASN A 26 11.81 -36.30 -13.83
N ASN A 27 12.45 -35.28 -14.41
CA ASN A 27 13.15 -35.37 -15.71
C ASN A 27 14.16 -36.53 -15.82
N VAL A 28 14.76 -36.96 -14.69
CA VAL A 28 15.67 -38.12 -14.63
C VAL A 28 14.92 -39.45 -14.81
N ASP A 29 13.69 -39.55 -14.31
CA ASP A 29 12.85 -40.76 -14.38
C ASP A 29 12.21 -40.92 -15.76
N CYS A 30 11.83 -39.83 -16.42
CA CYS A 30 11.38 -39.84 -17.82
C CYS A 30 12.48 -40.30 -18.80
N GLY A 31 13.72 -39.86 -18.58
CA GLY A 31 14.88 -40.29 -19.38
C GLY A 31 15.18 -41.78 -19.23
N LEU A 32 15.03 -42.34 -18.02
CA LEU A 32 15.27 -43.76 -17.75
C LEU A 32 14.16 -44.66 -18.31
N LEU A 33 12.90 -44.24 -18.21
CA LEU A 33 11.74 -44.98 -18.72
C LEU A 33 11.68 -44.96 -20.26
N GLY A 34 12.04 -43.84 -20.89
CA GLY A 34 12.16 -43.75 -22.36
C GLY A 34 13.22 -44.71 -22.93
N ALA A 35 14.34 -44.90 -22.22
CA ALA A 35 15.39 -45.83 -22.61
C ALA A 35 14.96 -47.32 -22.49
N ALA A 36 14.12 -47.65 -21.51
CA ALA A 36 13.62 -49.02 -21.31
C ALA A 36 12.61 -49.44 -22.40
N PHE A 37 11.73 -48.54 -22.84
CA PHE A 37 10.79 -48.80 -23.94
C PHE A 37 11.48 -48.81 -25.32
N GLY A 38 12.54 -48.02 -25.53
CA GLY A 38 13.35 -48.08 -26.75
C GLY A 38 14.12 -49.39 -26.93
N ALA A 39 14.46 -50.09 -25.84
CA ALA A 39 15.21 -51.34 -25.87
C ALA A 39 14.34 -52.57 -26.20
N THR A 40 13.03 -52.56 -25.96
CA THR A 40 12.16 -53.74 -26.19
C THR A 40 11.67 -53.85 -27.63
N ILE A 41 11.56 -52.74 -28.38
CA ILE A 41 11.25 -52.78 -29.81
C ILE A 41 12.47 -53.23 -30.64
N GLY A 42 13.69 -53.00 -30.14
CA GLY A 42 14.93 -53.53 -30.75
C GLY A 42 15.16 -55.03 -30.56
N GLY A 43 14.39 -55.70 -29.69
CA GLY A 43 14.56 -57.12 -29.37
C GLY A 43 13.81 -58.11 -30.27
N ALA A 44 12.92 -57.64 -31.15
CA ALA A 44 12.06 -58.50 -31.98
C ALA A 44 12.46 -58.59 -33.46
N ALA A 45 13.56 -57.95 -33.89
CA ALA A 45 14.15 -58.14 -35.22
C ALA A 45 15.44 -58.97 -35.10
N SER A 46 15.29 -60.25 -35.41
CA SER A 46 16.23 -61.37 -35.33
C SER A 46 17.65 -61.11 -35.87
N GLY A 47 18.64 -61.73 -35.22
CA GLY A 47 19.84 -62.30 -35.87
C GLY A 47 20.58 -61.42 -36.88
N GLY A 48 21.72 -60.87 -36.44
CA GLY A 48 22.72 -60.27 -37.33
C GLY A 48 22.67 -58.75 -37.37
N SER A 49 23.81 -58.13 -37.06
CA SER A 49 24.25 -56.83 -37.61
C SER A 49 23.20 -55.70 -37.70
N GLY A 50 22.40 -55.48 -36.65
CA GLY A 50 21.31 -54.50 -36.67
C GLY A 50 21.26 -53.52 -35.49
N ALA A 51 22.31 -53.44 -34.67
CA ALA A 51 22.36 -52.63 -33.44
C ALA A 51 22.49 -51.10 -33.67
N GLY A 52 22.20 -50.59 -34.86
CA GLY A 52 22.44 -49.18 -35.23
C GLY A 52 21.20 -48.33 -35.49
N LEU A 53 20.00 -48.91 -35.62
CA LEU A 53 18.83 -48.20 -36.13
C LEU A 53 17.67 -48.06 -35.12
N GLY A 54 17.68 -48.82 -34.01
CA GLY A 54 16.63 -48.72 -32.98
C GLY A 54 16.67 -47.45 -32.14
N ALA A 55 17.84 -46.79 -32.04
CA ALA A 55 18.03 -45.58 -31.24
C ALA A 55 17.46 -44.30 -31.90
N LEU A 56 17.31 -44.27 -33.23
CA LEU A 56 16.80 -43.10 -33.95
C LEU A 56 15.27 -43.09 -34.05
N GLY A 57 14.62 -44.25 -34.03
CA GLY A 57 13.15 -44.35 -34.00
C GLY A 57 12.55 -43.95 -32.65
N GLY A 58 13.28 -44.17 -31.55
CA GLY A 58 12.84 -43.80 -30.20
C GLY A 58 12.87 -42.28 -29.93
N LEU A 59 13.83 -41.56 -30.51
CA LEU A 59 13.96 -40.10 -30.36
C LEU A 59 12.87 -39.31 -31.09
N VAL A 60 12.36 -39.83 -32.21
CA VAL A 60 11.27 -39.18 -32.96
C VAL A 60 9.92 -39.42 -32.29
N LEU A 61 9.74 -40.58 -31.64
CA LEU A 61 8.50 -40.88 -30.92
C LEU A 61 8.46 -40.23 -29.53
N SER A 62 9.60 -40.00 -28.86
CA SER A 62 9.63 -39.22 -27.62
C SER A 62 9.29 -37.74 -27.82
N HIS A 63 9.57 -37.17 -28.99
CA HIS A 63 9.10 -35.83 -29.38
C HIS A 63 7.65 -35.81 -29.87
N LEU A 64 7.02 -36.97 -30.11
CA LEU A 64 5.60 -37.07 -30.47
C LEU A 64 4.71 -37.40 -29.26
N PHE A 65 5.30 -37.88 -28.16
CA PHE A 65 4.59 -38.17 -26.89
C PHE A 65 4.97 -37.24 -25.73
N CYS A 66 6.03 -36.44 -25.83
CA CYS A 66 6.03 -35.11 -25.21
C CYS A 66 5.34 -34.21 -26.21
N GLY A 67 4.06 -33.96 -25.98
CA GLY A 67 3.27 -33.05 -26.81
C GLY A 67 3.99 -31.72 -27.00
N GLU A 68 3.72 -31.10 -28.13
CA GLU A 68 3.81 -29.66 -28.30
C GLU A 68 3.43 -28.96 -26.99
N GLU A 69 4.45 -28.49 -26.26
CA GLU A 69 4.28 -27.68 -25.09
C GLU A 69 3.77 -26.34 -25.63
N GLU A 70 2.45 -26.15 -25.61
CA GLU A 70 1.92 -24.80 -25.55
C GLU A 70 2.47 -24.22 -24.26
N ILE A 71 3.64 -23.60 -24.39
CA ILE A 71 4.22 -22.70 -23.41
C ILE A 71 3.15 -21.65 -23.17
N MET A 72 2.32 -21.90 -22.16
CA MET A 72 1.48 -20.88 -21.57
C MET A 72 2.44 -19.79 -21.10
N GLU A 73 2.40 -18.67 -21.80
CA GLU A 73 3.18 -17.48 -21.48
C GLU A 73 2.73 -17.02 -20.08
N ASP A 74 3.70 -16.71 -19.24
CA ASP A 74 3.54 -16.27 -17.85
C ASP A 74 4.54 -15.12 -17.71
N SER A 75 4.03 -13.90 -17.94
CA SER A 75 4.81 -12.70 -18.19
C SER A 75 5.48 -12.16 -16.94
N ASP A 76 4.84 -12.29 -15.78
CA ASP A 76 5.37 -11.88 -14.47
C ASP A 76 5.95 -13.03 -13.64
N GLY A 77 5.69 -14.28 -14.02
CA GLY A 77 6.27 -15.47 -13.38
C GLY A 77 5.63 -15.77 -12.03
N ASP A 78 4.39 -15.35 -11.82
CA ASP A 78 3.68 -15.53 -10.55
C ASP A 78 3.07 -16.94 -10.39
N GLY A 79 3.10 -17.74 -11.46
CA GLY A 79 2.61 -19.11 -11.50
C GLY A 79 1.19 -19.25 -12.06
N VAL A 80 0.55 -18.15 -12.46
CA VAL A 80 -0.69 -18.09 -13.23
C VAL A 80 -0.33 -17.71 -14.67
N ALA A 81 -0.79 -18.50 -15.64
CA ALA A 81 -0.50 -18.21 -17.05
C ALA A 81 -1.27 -16.97 -17.52
N ASP A 82 -0.70 -16.14 -18.41
CA ASP A 82 -1.29 -14.91 -18.97
C ASP A 82 -2.72 -15.08 -19.50
N GLY A 83 -3.06 -16.28 -19.99
CA GLY A 83 -4.40 -16.60 -20.52
C GLY A 83 -5.45 -16.89 -19.44
N SER A 84 -5.02 -17.15 -18.20
CA SER A 84 -5.86 -17.37 -17.01
C SER A 84 -5.62 -16.32 -15.92
N ASP A 85 -4.63 -15.46 -16.11
CA ASP A 85 -4.27 -14.36 -15.23
C ASP A 85 -5.15 -13.14 -15.55
N GLU A 86 -5.88 -12.68 -14.53
CA GLU A 86 -6.67 -11.45 -14.63
C GLU A 86 -5.77 -10.19 -14.64
N CYS A 87 -4.53 -10.31 -14.17
CA CYS A 87 -3.52 -9.26 -14.06
C CYS A 87 -2.12 -9.69 -14.57
N PRO A 88 -1.90 -9.88 -15.90
CA PRO A 88 -0.74 -10.55 -16.52
C PRO A 88 0.66 -9.90 -16.37
N ASN A 89 0.81 -8.89 -15.51
CA ASN A 89 2.09 -8.20 -15.28
C ASN A 89 2.26 -7.80 -13.80
N THR A 90 1.62 -8.52 -12.89
CA THR A 90 1.58 -8.20 -11.47
C THR A 90 1.76 -9.47 -10.64
N PRO A 91 2.31 -9.40 -9.43
CA PRO A 91 2.46 -10.59 -8.61
C PRO A 91 1.10 -11.15 -8.13
N ALA A 92 0.88 -12.46 -8.29
CA ALA A 92 -0.20 -13.19 -7.64
C ALA A 92 -0.12 -13.15 -6.12
N GLU A 93 -1.16 -12.58 -5.49
CA GLU A 93 -1.52 -12.87 -4.11
C GLU A 93 -2.90 -13.57 -4.00
N THR A 94 -3.67 -13.55 -5.07
CA THR A 94 -4.97 -14.20 -5.21
C THR A 94 -4.92 -15.37 -6.19
N ASP A 95 -5.89 -16.28 -6.12
CA ASP A 95 -5.99 -17.44 -7.02
C ASP A 95 -6.16 -17.05 -8.51
N ASN A 96 -6.42 -15.77 -8.80
CA ASN A 96 -6.69 -15.24 -10.14
C ASN A 96 -5.47 -14.60 -10.83
N GLY A 97 -4.29 -14.59 -10.17
CA GLY A 97 -3.08 -13.93 -10.69
C GLY A 97 -2.98 -12.43 -10.33
N CYS A 98 -4.00 -11.87 -9.68
CA CYS A 98 -3.95 -10.48 -9.22
C CYS A 98 -3.35 -10.33 -7.81
N PRO A 99 -2.74 -9.17 -7.51
CA PRO A 99 -2.38 -8.78 -6.16
C PRO A 99 -3.63 -8.50 -5.31
N ALA A 100 -3.44 -8.41 -3.99
CA ALA A 100 -4.50 -7.99 -3.08
C ALA A 100 -4.87 -6.51 -3.30
N ASP A 101 -6.17 -6.25 -3.30
CA ASP A 101 -6.81 -4.93 -3.37
C ASP A 101 -8.00 -4.99 -2.39
N ALA A 102 -7.80 -4.49 -1.18
CA ALA A 102 -8.68 -4.72 -0.04
C ALA A 102 -9.99 -3.91 -0.11
N ASP A 103 -9.95 -2.72 -0.68
CA ASP A 103 -11.11 -1.84 -0.85
C ASP A 103 -11.67 -1.86 -2.28
N GLY A 104 -10.97 -2.48 -3.24
CA GLY A 104 -11.44 -2.70 -4.60
C GLY A 104 -11.41 -1.42 -5.43
N ASP A 105 -10.52 -0.50 -5.11
CA ASP A 105 -10.40 0.79 -5.79
C ASP A 105 -9.54 0.72 -7.07
N GLY A 106 -8.88 -0.43 -7.31
CA GLY A 106 -8.04 -0.70 -8.47
C GLY A 106 -6.55 -0.39 -8.26
N VAL A 107 -6.15 0.11 -7.09
CA VAL A 107 -4.77 0.26 -6.67
C VAL A 107 -4.43 -0.92 -5.74
N PRO A 108 -3.44 -1.76 -6.11
CA PRO A 108 -3.05 -2.87 -5.24
C PRO A 108 -2.57 -2.41 -3.85
N ASP A 109 -2.85 -3.18 -2.81
CA ASP A 109 -2.52 -2.86 -1.39
C ASP A 109 -1.05 -2.47 -1.15
N PHE A 110 -0.13 -2.98 -1.99
CA PHE A 110 1.31 -2.68 -1.89
C PHE A 110 1.73 -1.35 -2.53
N LEU A 111 0.85 -0.75 -3.34
CA LEU A 111 0.99 0.60 -3.92
C LEU A 111 0.02 1.60 -3.29
N ASP A 112 -1.00 1.12 -2.59
CA ASP A 112 -2.00 1.94 -1.94
C ASP A 112 -1.47 2.52 -0.61
N GLU A 113 -1.42 3.84 -0.53
CA GLU A 113 -1.06 4.55 0.70
C GLU A 113 -2.20 4.54 1.73
N CYS A 114 -3.44 4.25 1.29
CA CYS A 114 -4.66 4.21 2.07
C CYS A 114 -5.53 2.94 1.82
N PRO A 115 -5.10 1.74 2.27
CA PRO A 115 -5.65 0.40 1.91
C PRO A 115 -7.10 0.07 2.32
N ASN A 116 -7.87 1.05 2.79
CA ASN A 116 -9.26 0.85 3.23
C ASN A 116 -10.14 2.04 2.82
N THR A 117 -9.75 2.76 1.77
CA THR A 117 -10.41 3.99 1.34
C THR A 117 -10.52 4.01 -0.18
N PRO A 118 -11.56 4.63 -0.74
CA PRO A 118 -11.67 4.69 -2.19
C PRO A 118 -10.58 5.59 -2.82
N ALA A 119 -9.92 5.10 -3.87
CA ALA A 119 -9.06 5.91 -4.74
C ALA A 119 -9.79 7.09 -5.39
N GLU A 120 -9.25 8.29 -5.17
CA GLU A 120 -9.41 9.43 -6.07
C GLU A 120 -8.09 9.88 -6.69
N THR A 121 -6.96 9.44 -6.13
CA THR A 121 -5.60 9.78 -6.58
C THR A 121 -4.84 8.55 -7.05
N ASP A 122 -3.75 8.74 -7.79
CA ASP A 122 -2.89 7.65 -8.29
C ASP A 122 -2.25 6.80 -7.17
N ASN A 123 -2.33 7.25 -5.91
CA ASN A 123 -1.76 6.59 -4.73
C ASN A 123 -2.79 5.74 -3.95
N GLY A 124 -4.03 5.60 -4.43
CA GLY A 124 -5.11 4.87 -3.72
C GLY A 124 -5.81 5.67 -2.62
N CYS A 125 -5.28 6.84 -2.27
CA CYS A 125 -5.94 7.71 -1.30
C CYS A 125 -7.04 8.60 -1.92
N PRO A 126 -8.07 8.96 -1.14
CA PRO A 126 -9.01 10.03 -1.49
C PRO A 126 -8.34 11.40 -1.43
N ALA A 127 -9.00 12.44 -1.96
CA ALA A 127 -8.51 13.80 -1.81
C ALA A 127 -8.53 14.25 -0.34
N ASP A 128 -7.44 14.87 0.09
CA ASP A 128 -7.25 15.54 1.39
C ASP A 128 -6.48 16.84 1.09
N ALA A 129 -7.22 17.93 0.90
CA ALA A 129 -6.71 19.18 0.35
C ALA A 129 -5.87 19.98 1.35
N ASP A 130 -6.14 19.83 2.65
CA ASP A 130 -5.39 20.52 3.71
C ASP A 130 -4.38 19.63 4.45
N GLY A 131 -4.42 18.32 4.22
CA GLY A 131 -3.46 17.35 4.69
C GLY A 131 -3.60 17.01 6.16
N ASP A 132 -4.79 17.12 6.74
CA ASP A 132 -5.03 16.80 8.15
C ASP A 132 -5.34 15.31 8.43
N GLY A 133 -5.49 14.52 7.37
CA GLY A 133 -5.77 13.08 7.41
C GLY A 133 -7.25 12.72 7.41
N VAL A 134 -8.15 13.70 7.30
CA VAL A 134 -9.58 13.51 7.05
C VAL A 134 -9.84 13.76 5.56
N PRO A 135 -10.40 12.79 4.81
CA PRO A 135 -10.71 13.01 3.41
C PRO A 135 -11.70 14.16 3.20
N ASP A 136 -11.57 14.92 2.10
CA ASP A 136 -12.38 16.10 1.77
C ASP A 136 -13.90 15.85 1.84
N PHE A 137 -14.35 14.62 1.59
CA PHE A 137 -15.77 14.24 1.63
C PHE A 137 -16.30 13.95 3.04
N LEU A 138 -15.42 13.77 4.03
CA LEU A 138 -15.71 13.63 5.45
C LEU A 138 -15.33 14.89 6.25
N ASP A 139 -14.50 15.76 5.68
CA ASP A 139 -14.05 16.99 6.29
C ASP A 139 -15.13 18.09 6.24
N GLU A 140 -15.47 18.62 7.41
CA GLU A 140 -16.37 19.78 7.53
C GLU A 140 -15.70 21.11 7.10
N CYS A 141 -14.38 21.15 7.09
CA CYS A 141 -13.50 22.27 6.76
C CYS A 141 -12.38 21.94 5.72
N PRO A 142 -12.69 21.52 4.46
CA PRO A 142 -11.72 20.98 3.48
C PRO A 142 -10.50 21.83 3.08
N ASP A 143 -10.44 23.09 3.52
CA ASP A 143 -9.36 24.02 3.19
C ASP A 143 -8.51 24.38 4.44
N VAL A 144 -8.81 23.82 5.61
CA VAL A 144 -8.25 24.24 6.90
C VAL A 144 -8.03 23.07 7.86
N ALA A 145 -6.77 22.63 7.94
CA ALA A 145 -6.40 21.48 8.75
C ALA A 145 -6.94 21.53 10.19
N GLY A 146 -7.57 20.43 10.61
CA GLY A 146 -8.26 20.31 11.87
C GLY A 146 -7.95 19.05 12.66
N ASP A 147 -8.95 18.61 13.43
CA ASP A 147 -8.88 17.38 14.20
C ASP A 147 -9.36 16.15 13.39
N ALA A 148 -8.93 14.96 13.78
CA ALA A 148 -9.25 13.72 13.08
C ALA A 148 -10.72 13.29 13.13
N ASP A 149 -11.57 13.95 13.94
CA ASP A 149 -13.00 13.63 14.02
C ASP A 149 -13.83 14.47 13.04
N THR A 150 -13.49 15.75 12.85
CA THR A 150 -14.29 16.70 12.05
C THR A 150 -13.55 17.34 10.88
N GLY A 151 -12.23 17.25 10.86
CA GLY A 151 -11.35 18.00 9.95
C GLY A 151 -11.35 19.52 10.19
N CYS A 152 -12.05 20.00 11.23
CA CYS A 152 -12.08 21.41 11.57
C CYS A 152 -11.15 21.75 12.74
N PRO A 153 -10.57 22.96 12.77
CA PRO A 153 -9.83 23.42 13.94
C PRO A 153 -10.76 23.59 15.13
N ALA A 154 -10.32 23.12 16.30
CA ALA A 154 -11.05 23.28 17.55
C ALA A 154 -11.39 24.77 17.79
N PRO A 155 -12.62 25.09 18.26
CA PRO A 155 -12.98 26.46 18.58
C PRO A 155 -12.01 27.02 19.62
N VAL A 156 -11.28 28.06 19.22
CA VAL A 156 -10.35 28.81 20.09
C VAL A 156 -11.15 29.54 21.17
N GLU A 157 -11.41 28.86 22.29
CA GLU A 157 -11.88 29.47 23.53
C GLU A 157 -10.71 30.17 24.25
N GLU A 158 -10.02 31.10 23.57
CA GLU A 158 -8.98 31.92 24.20
C GLU A 158 -9.59 33.21 24.78
N GLU A 159 -10.42 33.08 25.81
CA GLU A 159 -10.65 34.21 26.75
C GLU A 159 -9.42 34.31 27.68
N GLU A 160 -8.33 34.96 27.23
CA GLU A 160 -7.28 35.38 28.17
C GLU A 160 -7.83 36.49 29.09
N VAL A 161 -8.27 36.09 30.29
CA VAL A 161 -8.68 37.03 31.33
C VAL A 161 -7.44 37.67 31.96
N LEU A 162 -7.11 38.89 31.53
CA LEU A 162 -6.07 39.70 32.16
C LEU A 162 -6.55 40.21 33.53
N PHE A 163 -6.22 39.50 34.61
CA PHE A 163 -6.54 39.94 35.96
C PHE A 163 -5.53 41.00 36.44
N ILE A 164 -5.92 42.28 36.40
CA ILE A 164 -5.10 43.39 36.92
C ILE A 164 -5.46 43.59 38.39
N GLU A 165 -4.81 42.84 39.28
CA GLU A 165 -5.12 42.77 40.72
C GLU A 165 -5.03 44.09 41.51
N SER A 166 -4.50 45.16 40.92
CA SER A 166 -4.07 46.35 41.67
C SER A 166 -4.65 47.66 41.12
N ILE A 167 -5.92 47.68 40.73
CA ILE A 167 -6.64 48.92 40.40
C ILE A 167 -7.36 49.46 41.62
N HIS A 168 -6.89 50.61 42.12
CA HIS A 168 -7.44 51.31 43.26
C HIS A 168 -8.17 52.58 42.82
N PHE A 169 -9.32 52.80 43.44
CA PHE A 169 -10.15 53.99 43.27
C PHE A 169 -10.15 54.83 44.55
N ASP A 170 -10.51 56.10 44.44
CA ASP A 170 -10.85 56.91 45.61
C ASP A 170 -12.15 56.40 46.25
N PHE A 171 -12.31 56.61 47.56
CA PHE A 171 -13.50 56.15 48.29
C PHE A 171 -14.77 56.80 47.72
N ASP A 172 -15.79 55.98 47.48
CA ASP A 172 -17.08 56.40 46.89
C ASP A 172 -16.90 57.18 45.57
N SER A 173 -15.91 56.79 44.76
CA SER A 173 -15.54 57.49 43.54
C SER A 173 -15.06 56.54 42.45
N ALA A 174 -15.36 56.86 41.18
CA ALA A 174 -14.81 56.18 40.02
C ALA A 174 -13.44 56.75 39.58
N ALA A 175 -12.86 57.68 40.35
CA ALA A 175 -11.55 58.23 40.05
C ALA A 175 -10.44 57.21 40.34
N ILE A 176 -9.69 56.84 39.30
CA ILE A 176 -8.55 55.92 39.40
C ILE A 176 -7.37 56.63 40.05
N LYS A 177 -6.78 56.03 41.07
CA LYS A 177 -5.58 56.58 41.73
C LYS A 177 -4.39 56.62 40.75
N PRO A 178 -3.50 57.63 40.86
CA PRO A 178 -2.34 57.75 39.97
C PRO A 178 -1.47 56.49 39.91
N ILE A 179 -1.34 55.77 41.03
CA ILE A 179 -0.58 54.51 41.10
C ILE A 179 -1.16 53.41 40.20
N SER A 180 -2.48 53.31 40.11
CA SER A 180 -3.17 52.31 39.29
C SER A 180 -3.23 52.73 37.82
N LYS A 181 -3.26 54.04 37.54
CA LYS A 181 -3.10 54.54 36.17
C LYS A 181 -1.77 54.11 35.56
N ALA A 182 -0.67 54.18 36.33
CA ALA A 182 0.64 53.72 35.86
C ALA A 182 0.66 52.20 35.54
N VAL A 183 -0.08 51.38 36.29
CA VAL A 183 -0.21 49.94 36.03
C VAL A 183 -0.99 49.69 34.74
N LEU A 184 -2.11 50.40 34.53
CA LEU A 184 -2.91 50.30 33.31
C LEU A 184 -2.11 50.69 32.06
N ASP A 185 -1.40 51.83 32.14
CA ASP A 185 -0.58 52.33 31.03
C ASP A 185 0.57 51.36 30.67
N ALA A 186 1.12 50.65 31.66
CA ALA A 186 2.21 49.71 31.45
C ALA A 186 1.78 48.31 31.01
N ARG A 187 0.53 47.90 31.27
CA ARG A 187 0.05 46.52 31.05
C ARG A 187 -1.10 46.43 30.05
N ALA A 188 -2.18 47.17 30.28
CA ALA A 188 -3.40 47.07 29.46
C ALA A 188 -3.25 47.78 28.11
N VAL A 189 -2.68 49.00 28.12
CA VAL A 189 -2.51 49.81 26.90
C VAL A 189 -1.70 49.13 25.79
N PRO A 190 -0.52 48.52 26.04
CA PRO A 190 0.22 47.85 24.98
C PRO A 190 -0.55 46.64 24.41
N ILE A 191 -1.19 45.83 25.25
CA ILE A 191 -1.99 44.68 24.79
C ILE A 191 -3.13 45.14 23.89
N MET A 192 -3.87 46.18 24.28
CA MET A 192 -4.97 46.71 23.46
C MET A 192 -4.49 47.36 22.16
N ARG A 193 -3.30 47.98 22.17
CA ARG A 193 -2.73 48.64 20.99
C ARG A 193 -2.17 47.62 20.00
N ASP A 194 -1.47 46.62 20.51
CA ASP A 194 -0.78 45.63 19.70
C ASP A 194 -1.77 44.57 19.16
N ASN A 195 -2.97 44.46 19.75
CA ASN A 195 -4.04 43.57 19.31
C ASN A 195 -5.32 44.34 18.93
N SER A 196 -5.28 45.05 17.81
CA SER A 196 -6.39 45.93 17.35
C SER A 196 -7.74 45.23 17.03
N GLY A 197 -7.80 43.89 17.09
CA GLY A 197 -9.01 43.09 16.83
C GLY A 197 -9.71 42.52 18.08
N ILE A 198 -9.18 42.74 19.28
CA ILE A 198 -9.74 42.15 20.51
C ILE A 198 -11.01 42.86 20.97
N LYS A 199 -11.97 42.09 21.49
CA LYS A 199 -13.12 42.62 22.22
C LYS A 199 -12.80 42.59 23.71
N VAL A 200 -12.88 43.74 24.37
CA VAL A 200 -12.56 43.87 25.80
C VAL A 200 -13.84 44.02 26.61
N ARG A 201 -13.99 43.24 27.68
CA ARG A 201 -15.04 43.38 28.70
C ARG A 201 -14.41 43.94 29.98
N ILE A 202 -14.89 45.09 30.46
CA ILE A 202 -14.42 45.72 31.70
C ILE A 202 -15.53 45.61 32.74
N GLU A 203 -15.25 44.95 33.86
CA GLU A 203 -16.20 44.73 34.94
C GLU A 203 -15.75 45.46 36.21
N GLY A 204 -16.70 46.12 36.86
CA GLY A 204 -16.48 46.80 38.15
C GLY A 204 -17.26 46.08 39.23
N HIS A 205 -16.59 45.78 40.35
CA HIS A 205 -17.22 45.15 41.51
C HIS A 205 -17.13 46.09 42.71
N THR A 206 -18.18 46.08 43.53
CA THR A 206 -18.23 46.73 44.84
C THR A 206 -18.67 45.71 45.88
N ASP A 207 -18.40 45.98 47.15
CA ASP A 207 -19.05 45.25 48.24
C ASP A 207 -20.53 45.64 48.37
N SER A 208 -21.25 44.94 49.25
CA SER A 208 -22.65 45.20 49.55
C SER A 208 -22.86 46.29 50.61
N VAL A 209 -21.86 47.14 50.87
CA VAL A 209 -21.90 48.14 51.94
C VAL A 209 -22.08 49.53 51.34
N GLY A 210 -23.29 50.07 51.40
CA GLY A 210 -23.62 51.41 50.92
C GLY A 210 -24.97 51.89 51.44
N ALA A 211 -25.25 53.19 51.31
CA ALA A 211 -26.56 53.73 51.63
C ALA A 211 -27.49 53.57 50.42
N ASP A 212 -28.67 52.97 50.61
CA ASP A 212 -29.76 52.99 49.63
C ASP A 212 -30.12 54.45 49.34
N ARG A 213 -29.75 54.95 48.16
CA ARG A 213 -30.17 56.25 47.66
C ARG A 213 -30.88 56.11 46.34
#